data_AF-A0A800H9V4-F1
#
_entry.id   AF-A0A800H9V4-F1
#
_cell.length_a   1.000
_cell.length_b   1.000
_cell.length_c   1.000
_cell.angle_alpha   90.00
_cell.angle_beta   90.00
_cell.angle_gamma   90.00
#
_symmetry.space_group_name_H-M   'P 1'
#
loop_
_entity.id
_entity.type
_entity.pdbx_description
1 polymer ?
#
loop_
_entity_poly.entity_id
_entity_poly.type
_entity_poly.pdbx_seq_one_letter_code
_entity_poly.pdbx_strand_id
1 'polypeptide(L)'
;MAFSLLKNIQKLGFIFFLILISCSPKQFQQMSTASDFYSSGAEETLSQLTLREKIAQMLVYRMNMIAKDVSLQEWNEIKSLIESDGIGTIHLWYGDVSSSLTIMNDMQKRSKIPILFDADIEYGLNQRFPSGTDLPPLMAIAA
;
A
#
# COMPACT_ATOMS: atom_id res chain seq x y z
N MET A 1 61.29 19.99 -7.64
CA MET A 1 60.16 19.51 -8.48
C MET A 1 59.74 18.07 -8.16
N ALA A 2 60.67 17.14 -7.93
CA ALA A 2 60.33 15.72 -7.68
C ALA A 2 59.46 15.44 -6.43
N PHE A 3 59.58 16.26 -5.37
CA PHE A 3 58.88 16.04 -4.10
C PHE A 3 57.37 16.36 -4.15
N SER A 4 56.93 17.27 -5.04
CA SER A 4 55.48 17.55 -5.21
C SER A 4 54.80 16.50 -6.09
N LEU A 5 55.53 15.95 -7.05
CA LEU A 5 55.08 14.84 -7.90
C LEU A 5 54.78 13.59 -7.06
N LEU A 6 55.65 13.24 -6.11
CA LEU A 6 55.44 12.07 -5.26
C LEU A 6 54.20 12.22 -4.35
N LYS A 7 53.94 13.43 -3.83
CA LYS A 7 52.74 13.72 -3.03
C LYS A 7 51.45 13.64 -3.86
N ASN A 8 51.49 14.04 -5.12
CA ASN A 8 50.33 13.93 -6.02
C ASN A 8 50.05 12.47 -6.40
N ILE A 9 51.09 11.65 -6.59
CA ILE A 9 50.94 10.21 -6.84
C ILE A 9 50.34 9.50 -5.62
N GLN A 10 50.78 9.85 -4.41
CA GLN A 10 50.20 9.30 -3.18
C GLN A 10 48.73 9.72 -2.99
N LYS A 11 48.38 10.98 -3.29
CA LYS A 11 46.98 11.45 -3.26
C LYS A 11 46.11 10.75 -4.29
N LEU A 12 46.62 10.53 -5.50
CA LEU A 12 45.90 9.84 -6.56
C LEU A 12 45.67 8.36 -6.23
N GLY A 13 46.68 7.71 -5.63
CA GLY A 13 46.54 6.35 -5.11
C GLY A 13 45.50 6.24 -3.98
N PHE A 14 45.45 7.23 -3.09
CA PHE A 14 44.45 7.26 -2.00
C PHE A 14 43.02 7.47 -2.52
N ILE A 15 42.83 8.32 -3.53
CA ILE A 15 41.54 8.51 -4.19
C ILE A 15 41.11 7.24 -4.92
N PHE A 16 42.03 6.55 -5.61
CA PHE A 16 41.74 5.29 -6.27
C PHE A 16 41.34 4.18 -5.27
N PHE A 17 42.00 4.13 -4.11
CA PHE A 17 41.66 3.19 -3.03
C PHE A 17 40.27 3.46 -2.43
N LEU A 18 39.86 4.73 -2.28
CA LEU A 18 38.51 5.11 -1.84
C LEU A 18 37.42 4.69 -2.85
N ILE A 19 37.69 4.76 -4.15
CA ILE A 19 36.76 4.32 -5.20
C ILE A 19 36.55 2.80 -5.16
N LEU A 20 37.61 2.02 -4.87
CA LEU A 20 37.52 0.56 -4.78
C LEU A 20 36.73 0.07 -3.56
N ILE A 21 36.74 0.80 -2.44
CA ILE A 21 35.92 0.48 -1.25
C ILE A 21 34.43 0.80 -1.47
N SER A 22 34.14 1.81 -2.31
CA SER A 22 32.76 2.21 -2.63
C SER A 22 32.02 1.23 -3.55
N CYS A 23 32.74 0.26 -4.14
CA CYS A 23 32.15 -0.84 -4.89
C CYS A 23 32.30 -2.15 -4.10
N SER A 24 31.79 -2.17 -2.87
CA SER A 24 31.36 -3.45 -2.32
C SER A 24 30.16 -3.90 -3.17
N PRO A 25 30.18 -5.07 -3.82
CA PRO A 25 28.92 -5.69 -4.19
C PRO A 25 28.19 -5.84 -2.85
N LYS A 26 27.14 -5.03 -2.63
CA LYS A 26 26.15 -5.37 -1.61
C LYS A 26 25.87 -6.84 -1.86
N GLN A 27 26.05 -7.67 -0.83
CA GLN A 27 25.71 -9.08 -0.88
C GLN A 27 24.47 -9.18 -1.75
N PHE A 28 24.62 -9.88 -2.89
CA PHE A 28 23.48 -10.35 -3.65
C PHE A 28 22.78 -11.29 -2.67
N GLN A 29 21.95 -10.70 -1.83
CA GLN A 29 21.11 -11.40 -0.90
C GLN A 29 20.24 -12.22 -1.82
N GLN A 30 20.55 -13.51 -1.83
CA GLN A 30 19.84 -14.56 -2.53
C GLN A 30 18.38 -14.15 -2.65
N MET A 31 17.94 -13.93 -3.88
CA MET A 31 16.59 -13.48 -4.19
C MET A 31 15.61 -14.36 -3.44
N SER A 32 15.11 -13.84 -2.31
CA SER A 32 14.06 -14.48 -1.54
C SER A 32 12.90 -14.58 -2.50
N THR A 33 12.40 -15.80 -2.69
CA THR A 33 11.20 -15.99 -3.49
C THR A 33 10.09 -15.11 -2.94
N ALA A 34 9.14 -14.64 -3.77
CA ALA A 34 8.03 -13.82 -3.30
C ALA A 34 7.35 -14.45 -2.06
N SER A 35 7.28 -15.79 -2.00
CA SER A 35 6.81 -16.55 -0.84
C SER A 35 7.53 -16.24 0.46
N ASP A 36 8.87 -16.15 0.47
CA ASP A 36 9.64 -15.93 1.71
C ASP A 36 9.48 -14.51 2.25
N PHE A 37 9.29 -13.53 1.36
CA PHE A 37 9.07 -12.12 1.72
C PHE A 37 7.67 -11.90 2.28
N TYR A 38 6.64 -12.51 1.67
CA TYR A 38 5.27 -12.43 2.16
C TYR A 38 5.08 -13.19 3.48
N SER A 39 5.71 -14.36 3.64
CA SER A 39 5.56 -15.18 4.85
C SER A 39 6.36 -14.70 6.07
N SER A 40 7.31 -13.78 5.91
CA SER A 40 8.00 -13.19 7.05
C SER A 40 7.31 -11.90 7.52
N GLY A 41 6.89 -11.05 6.57
CA GLY A 41 6.28 -9.75 6.90
C GLY A 41 4.83 -9.85 7.37
N ALA A 42 4.03 -10.74 6.77
CA ALA A 42 2.66 -10.95 7.19
C ALA A 42 2.61 -11.58 8.59
N GLU A 43 3.42 -12.61 8.83
CA GLU A 43 3.55 -13.29 10.12
C GLU A 43 4.04 -12.33 11.21
N GLU A 44 5.04 -11.48 10.93
CA GLU A 44 5.49 -10.45 11.87
C GLU A 44 4.35 -9.48 12.20
N THR A 45 3.65 -8.95 11.19
CA THR A 45 2.52 -8.05 11.38
C THR A 45 1.42 -8.71 12.22
N LEU A 46 1.02 -9.93 11.86
CA LEU A 46 0.01 -10.71 12.57
C LEU A 46 0.43 -11.02 14.01
N SER A 47 1.72 -11.24 14.27
CA SER A 47 2.21 -11.49 15.63
C SER A 47 2.01 -10.30 16.57
N GLN A 48 1.97 -9.08 16.03
CA GLN A 48 1.80 -7.82 16.77
C GLN A 48 0.32 -7.43 16.99
N LEU A 49 -0.63 -8.15 16.38
CA LEU A 49 -2.06 -7.88 16.52
C LEU A 49 -2.68 -8.66 17.68
N THR A 50 -3.56 -8.00 18.41
CA THR A 50 -4.48 -8.62 19.36
C THR A 50 -5.43 -9.58 18.64
N LEU A 51 -6.06 -10.49 19.38
CA LEU A 51 -7.09 -11.38 18.80
C LEU A 51 -8.24 -10.59 18.17
N ARG A 52 -8.64 -9.47 18.78
CA ARG A 52 -9.72 -8.61 18.28
C ARG A 52 -9.34 -7.97 16.94
N GLU A 53 -8.13 -7.43 16.82
CA GLU A 53 -7.62 -6.89 15.56
C GLU A 53 -7.53 -7.97 14.48
N LYS A 54 -7.07 -9.18 14.81
CA LYS A 54 -7.05 -10.31 13.86
C LYS A 54 -8.43 -10.67 13.33
N ILE A 55 -9.44 -10.68 14.21
CA ILE A 55 -10.83 -10.90 13.79
C ILE A 55 -11.29 -9.77 12.87
N ALA A 56 -11.00 -8.51 13.22
CA ALA A 56 -11.38 -7.36 12.42
C ALA A 56 -10.73 -7.33 11.02
N GLN A 57 -9.51 -7.87 10.89
CA GLN A 57 -8.84 -8.05 9.60
C GLN A 57 -9.56 -9.06 8.68
N MET A 58 -10.38 -9.95 9.23
CA MET A 58 -11.19 -10.93 8.47
C MET A 58 -12.60 -10.42 8.12
N LEU A 59 -12.97 -9.22 8.58
CA LEU A 59 -14.29 -8.63 8.34
C LEU A 59 -14.23 -7.63 7.19
N VAL A 60 -15.34 -7.56 6.44
CA VAL A 60 -15.53 -6.61 5.34
C VAL A 60 -16.68 -5.67 5.68
N TYR A 61 -16.43 -4.38 5.65
CA TYR A 61 -17.46 -3.36 5.85
C TYR A 61 -17.94 -2.80 4.52
N ARG A 62 -19.24 -2.87 4.24
CA ARG A 62 -19.83 -2.34 3.01
C ARG A 62 -20.27 -0.90 3.20
N MET A 63 -19.86 0.01 2.31
CA MET A 63 -20.36 1.39 2.36
C MET A 63 -20.53 2.05 0.98
N ASN A 64 -21.38 3.08 0.96
CA ASN A 64 -21.47 4.01 -0.15
C ASN A 64 -20.45 5.13 0.06
N MET A 65 -19.81 5.56 -1.02
CA MET A 65 -18.73 6.53 -1.04
C MET A 65 -19.21 7.88 -1.57
N ILE A 66 -20.32 8.36 -1.02
CA ILE A 66 -20.89 9.67 -1.32
C ILE A 66 -20.90 10.45 -0.01
N ALA A 67 -20.02 11.46 0.12
CA ALA A 67 -19.76 12.11 1.40
C ALA A 67 -21.00 12.76 2.02
N LYS A 68 -21.89 13.32 1.19
CA LYS A 68 -23.15 13.94 1.64
C LYS A 68 -24.17 12.93 2.18
N ASP A 69 -24.03 11.66 1.83
CA ASP A 69 -24.97 10.59 2.21
C ASP A 69 -24.48 9.83 3.45
N VAL A 70 -23.24 10.07 3.90
CA VAL A 70 -22.68 9.51 5.14
C VAL A 70 -23.00 10.46 6.29
N SER A 71 -23.85 10.03 7.21
CA SER A 71 -24.16 10.79 8.41
C SER A 71 -22.96 10.89 9.36
N LEU A 72 -22.97 11.90 10.24
CA LEU A 72 -21.93 12.03 11.27
C LEU A 72 -21.87 10.81 12.19
N GLN A 73 -23.00 10.17 12.46
CA GLN A 73 -23.08 8.97 13.28
C GLN A 73 -22.39 7.79 12.59
N GLU A 74 -22.75 7.50 11.34
CA GLU A 74 -22.11 6.44 10.54
C GLU A 74 -20.61 6.69 10.40
N TRP A 75 -20.22 7.95 10.17
CA TRP A 75 -18.82 8.32 10.10
C TRP A 75 -18.05 8.08 11.40
N ASN A 76 -18.66 8.39 12.55
CA ASN A 76 -18.05 8.14 13.85
C ASN A 76 -17.93 6.64 14.15
N GLU A 77 -18.93 5.85 13.74
CA GLU A 77 -18.86 4.39 13.83
C GLU A 77 -17.71 3.82 12.99
N ILE A 78 -17.61 4.23 11.73
CA ILE A 78 -16.54 3.79 10.83
C ILE A 78 -15.16 4.16 11.41
N LYS A 79 -14.98 5.39 11.89
CA LYS A 79 -13.74 5.80 12.55
C LYS A 79 -13.43 4.92 13.76
N SER A 80 -14.43 4.61 14.60
CA SER A 80 -14.22 3.69 15.72
C SER A 80 -13.78 2.32 15.24
N LEU A 81 -14.42 1.73 14.23
CA LEU A 81 -14.05 0.42 13.69
C LEU A 81 -12.62 0.40 13.11
N ILE A 82 -12.18 1.50 12.50
CA ILE A 82 -10.83 1.63 11.94
C ILE A 82 -9.79 1.85 13.05
N GLU A 83 -10.05 2.78 13.97
CA GLU A 83 -9.07 3.22 14.97
C GLU A 83 -8.97 2.27 16.18
N SER A 84 -10.09 1.64 16.60
CA SER A 84 -10.10 0.73 17.76
C SER A 84 -9.95 -0.72 17.36
N ASP A 85 -10.81 -1.20 16.45
CA ASP A 85 -10.88 -2.62 16.10
C ASP A 85 -9.88 -2.97 14.99
N GLY A 86 -9.53 -2.00 14.15
CA GLY A 86 -8.57 -2.19 13.06
C GLY A 86 -9.17 -3.01 11.93
N ILE A 87 -10.32 -2.59 11.40
CA ILE A 87 -10.97 -3.27 10.26
C ILE A 87 -10.02 -3.39 9.05
N GLY A 88 -9.99 -4.57 8.43
CA GLY A 88 -9.04 -4.86 7.36
C GLY A 88 -9.53 -4.49 5.97
N THR A 89 -10.83 -4.62 5.71
CA THR A 89 -11.38 -4.47 4.35
C THR A 89 -12.65 -3.62 4.33
N ILE A 90 -12.76 -2.75 3.33
CA ILE A 90 -13.94 -1.96 3.03
C ILE A 90 -14.38 -2.20 1.59
N HIS A 91 -15.63 -2.63 1.42
CA HIS A 91 -16.26 -2.81 0.12
C HIS A 91 -16.98 -1.55 -0.35
N LEU A 92 -16.55 -1.06 -1.51
CA LEU A 92 -17.07 0.15 -2.15
C LEU A 92 -18.30 -0.21 -2.99
N TRP A 93 -19.49 0.05 -2.44
CA TRP A 93 -20.74 -0.31 -3.13
C TRP A 93 -21.07 0.61 -4.29
N TYR A 94 -20.99 1.93 -4.07
CA TYR A 94 -21.22 2.96 -5.09
C TYR A 94 -20.70 4.31 -4.60
N GLY A 95 -20.22 5.19 -5.49
CA GLY A 95 -19.71 6.50 -5.09
C GLY A 95 -19.44 7.47 -6.22
N ASP A 96 -19.04 8.69 -5.85
CA ASP A 96 -18.43 9.65 -6.77
C ASP A 96 -16.91 9.73 -6.52
N VAL A 97 -16.15 10.14 -7.54
CA VAL A 97 -14.69 10.08 -7.52
C VAL A 97 -14.10 10.93 -6.40
N SER A 98 -14.59 12.16 -6.19
CA SER A 98 -14.00 13.08 -5.22
C SER A 98 -14.32 12.68 -3.78
N SER A 99 -15.57 12.29 -3.49
CA SER A 99 -15.95 11.74 -2.20
C SER A 99 -15.15 10.47 -1.89
N SER A 100 -15.07 9.53 -2.84
CA SER A 100 -14.38 8.26 -2.65
C SER A 100 -12.91 8.46 -2.29
N LEU A 101 -12.20 9.26 -3.08
CA LEU A 101 -10.79 9.57 -2.81
C LEU A 101 -10.60 10.25 -1.45
N THR A 102 -11.48 11.20 -1.09
CA THR A 102 -11.36 11.92 0.18
C THR A 102 -11.56 10.98 1.37
N ILE A 103 -12.63 10.20 1.34
CA ILE A 103 -13.00 9.26 2.40
C ILE A 103 -11.92 8.16 2.53
N MET A 104 -11.51 7.52 1.42
CA MET A 104 -10.48 6.47 1.43
C MET A 104 -9.16 6.98 2.00
N ASN A 105 -8.72 8.18 1.59
CA ASN A 105 -7.48 8.75 2.10
C ASN A 105 -7.57 9.08 3.60
N ASP A 106 -8.72 9.53 4.09
CA ASP A 106 -8.90 9.77 5.53
C ASP A 106 -8.90 8.45 6.33
N MET A 107 -9.58 7.42 5.81
CA MET A 107 -9.56 6.07 6.40
C MET A 107 -8.14 5.49 6.47
N GLN A 108 -7.37 5.55 5.38
CA GLN A 108 -5.99 5.04 5.36
C GLN A 108 -5.06 5.78 6.32
N LYS A 109 -5.27 7.08 6.53
CA LYS A 109 -4.49 7.86 7.50
C LYS A 109 -4.76 7.45 8.95
N ARG A 110 -5.95 6.93 9.23
CA ARG A 110 -6.36 6.47 10.57
C ARG A 110 -6.01 5.02 10.84
N SER A 111 -5.90 4.22 9.79
CA SER A 111 -5.68 2.78 9.91
C SER A 111 -4.26 2.44 10.36
N LYS A 112 -4.14 1.56 11.37
CA LYS A 112 -2.87 0.99 11.80
C LYS A 112 -2.27 0.05 10.74
N ILE A 113 -3.11 -0.78 10.13
CA ILE A 113 -2.77 -1.67 9.00
C ILE A 113 -3.47 -1.12 7.76
N PRO A 114 -2.80 -1.00 6.59
CA PRO A 114 -3.44 -0.49 5.39
C PRO A 114 -4.73 -1.23 5.06
N ILE A 115 -5.82 -0.48 4.91
CA ILE A 115 -7.14 -1.02 4.56
C ILE A 115 -7.11 -1.48 3.10
N LEU A 116 -7.63 -2.68 2.87
CA LEU A 116 -7.96 -3.19 1.54
C LEU A 116 -9.31 -2.60 1.10
N PHE A 117 -9.32 -1.93 -0.03
CA PHE A 117 -10.55 -1.50 -0.67
C PHE A 117 -10.86 -2.40 -1.84
N ASP A 118 -12.03 -3.02 -1.84
CA ASP A 118 -12.55 -3.80 -2.97
C ASP A 118 -13.82 -3.18 -3.54
N ALA A 119 -14.14 -3.56 -4.78
CA ALA A 119 -15.32 -3.10 -5.49
C ALA A 119 -15.61 -4.08 -6.63
N ASP A 120 -16.88 -4.31 -6.96
CA ASP A 120 -17.21 -5.13 -8.12
C ASP A 120 -17.13 -4.27 -9.40
N ILE A 121 -16.06 -4.46 -10.18
CA ILE A 121 -15.73 -3.75 -11.42
C ILE A 121 -15.66 -4.75 -12.59
N GLU A 122 -16.78 -5.43 -12.84
CA GLU A 122 -16.87 -6.56 -13.77
C GLU A 122 -17.04 -6.11 -15.23
N TYR A 123 -17.64 -4.94 -15.45
CA TYR A 123 -17.83 -4.34 -16.77
C TYR A 123 -17.42 -2.86 -16.80
N GLY A 124 -16.37 -2.52 -16.03
CA GLY A 124 -15.79 -1.18 -16.01
C GLY A 124 -16.18 -0.34 -14.79
N LEU A 125 -15.49 0.78 -14.62
CA LEU A 125 -15.59 1.61 -13.41
C LEU A 125 -16.98 2.26 -13.25
N ASN A 126 -17.71 2.47 -14.34
CA ASN A 126 -19.07 3.02 -14.30
C ASN A 126 -20.04 2.17 -13.45
N GLN A 127 -19.77 0.87 -13.31
CA GLN A 127 -20.56 -0.04 -12.46
C GLN A 127 -20.68 0.46 -11.01
N ARG A 128 -19.65 1.13 -10.49
CA ARG A 128 -19.58 1.63 -9.11
C ARG A 128 -19.41 3.14 -9.01
N PHE A 129 -18.87 3.77 -10.06
CA PHE A 129 -18.56 5.19 -10.10
C PHE A 129 -19.06 5.81 -11.41
N PRO A 130 -20.13 6.63 -11.41
CA PRO A 130 -20.81 7.10 -12.64
C PRO A 130 -19.95 7.84 -13.66
N SER A 131 -18.82 8.39 -13.23
CA SER A 131 -17.86 9.06 -14.12
C SER A 131 -16.80 8.11 -14.69
N GLY A 132 -16.89 6.83 -14.34
CA GLY A 132 -15.99 5.78 -14.79
C GLY A 132 -16.30 5.32 -16.21
N THR A 133 -15.35 4.60 -16.80
CA THR A 133 -15.48 4.03 -18.14
C THR A 133 -16.17 2.68 -18.08
N ASP A 134 -17.17 2.46 -18.94
CA ASP A 134 -17.73 1.13 -19.21
C ASP A 134 -16.76 0.29 -20.06
N LEU A 135 -16.71 -1.00 -19.75
CA LEU A 135 -16.07 -2.02 -20.56
C LEU A 135 -17.15 -2.97 -21.11
N PRO A 136 -16.92 -3.60 -22.28
CA PRO A 136 -17.79 -4.67 -22.73
C PRO A 136 -17.89 -5.78 -21.66
N PRO A 137 -19.07 -6.39 -21.44
CA PRO A 137 -19.19 -7.50 -20.51
C PRO A 137 -18.31 -8.68 -20.97
N LEU A 138 -17.94 -9.58 -20.05
CA LEU A 138 -17.02 -10.70 -20.33
C LEU A 138 -17.42 -11.54 -21.55
N MET A 139 -18.73 -11.72 -21.79
CA MET A 139 -19.23 -12.41 -23.00
C MET A 139 -18.85 -11.69 -24.30
N ALA A 140 -18.87 -10.37 -24.33
CA ALA A 140 -18.51 -9.56 -25.50
C ALA A 140 -16.99 -9.50 -25.71
N ILE A 141 -16.20 -9.55 -24.63
CA ILE A 141 -14.72 -9.64 -24.72
C ILE A 141 -14.29 -10.98 -25.33
N ALA A 142 -15.04 -12.05 -25.07
CA ALA A 142 -14.73 -13.40 -25.53
C ALA A 142 -15.23 -13.73 -26.95
N ALA A 143 -15.91 -12.80 -27.63
CA ALA A 143 -16.56 -13.02 -28.92
C ALA A 143 -15.60 -13.05 -30.13
#